data_AF-A0A927CRG1-F1
#
_entry.id   AF-A0A927CRG1-F1
#
_cell.length_a   1.000
_cell.length_b   1.000
_cell.length_c   1.000
_cell.angle_alpha   90.00
_cell.angle_beta   90.00
_cell.angle_gamma   90.00
#
_symmetry.space_group_name_H-M   'P 1'
#
loop_
_entity.id
_entity.type
_entity.pdbx_description
1 polymer ?
#
loop_
_entity_poly.entity_id
_entity_poly.type
_entity_poly.pdbx_seq_one_letter_code
_entity_poly.pdbx_strand_id
1 'polypeptide(L)' 'MASFLAVLALAGGVFWLEAPGLIRRKRKRELAVFVVFLLAATALYGALALEVKLPNPFMIIKLVYGGGA' A
#
# COMPACT_ATOMS: atom_id res chain seq x y z
N MET A 1 -8.83 -16.39 2.07
CA MET A 1 -7.64 -16.41 2.96
C MET A 1 -6.34 -16.75 2.24
N ALA A 2 -6.25 -17.79 1.40
CA ALA A 2 -5.03 -18.13 0.66
C ALA A 2 -4.44 -16.94 -0.14
N SER A 3 -5.30 -16.15 -0.79
CA SER A 3 -4.90 -14.95 -1.54
C SER A 3 -4.26 -13.86 -0.65
N PHE A 4 -4.66 -13.74 0.62
CA PHE A 4 -4.05 -12.79 1.56
C PHE A 4 -2.65 -13.21 1.99
N LEU A 5 -2.45 -14.50 2.27
CA LEU A 5 -1.13 -15.04 2.55
C LEU A 5 -0.18 -14.88 1.35
N ALA A 6 -0.69 -15.06 0.14
CA ALA A 6 0.09 -14.82 -1.08
C ALA A 6 0.51 -13.34 -1.21
N VAL A 7 -0.39 -12.40 -0.93
CA VAL A 7 -0.06 -10.96 -0.95
C VAL A 7 0.98 -10.60 0.11
N LEU A 8 0.88 -11.17 1.32
CA LEU A 8 1.91 -10.96 2.36
C LEU A 8 3.28 -11.52 1.94
N ALA A 9 3.31 -12.71 1.34
CA ALA A 9 4.54 -13.30 0.82
C ALA A 9 5.17 -12.45 -0.29
N LEU A 10 4.35 -11.94 -1.21
CA LEU A 10 4.80 -11.03 -2.27
C LEU A 10 5.32 -9.71 -1.70
N ALA A 11 4.60 -9.10 -0.75
CA ALA A 11 5.04 -7.87 -0.10
C ALA A 11 6.38 -8.04 0.63
N GLY A 12 6.54 -9.15 1.36
CA GLY A 12 7.81 -9.51 2.01
C GLY A 12 8.95 -9.74 1.00
N GLY A 13 8.67 -10.44 -0.10
CA GLY A 13 9.63 -10.69 -1.17
C GLY A 13 10.10 -9.41 -1.86
N VAL A 14 9.16 -8.53 -2.22
CA VAL A 14 9.47 -7.21 -2.81
C VAL A 14 10.27 -6.35 -1.83
N PHE A 15 9.89 -6.32 -0.55
CA PHE A 15 10.68 -5.62 0.46
C PHE A 15 12.11 -6.16 0.55
N TRP A 16 12.30 -7.48 0.54
CA TRP A 16 13.63 -8.09 0.59
C TRP A 16 14.50 -7.72 -0.62
N LEU A 17 13.91 -7.64 -1.82
CA LEU A 17 14.63 -7.32 -3.05
C LEU A 17 14.97 -5.82 -3.15
N GLU A 18 14.00 -4.94 -2.92
CA GLU A 18 14.16 -3.49 -3.09
C GLU A 18 14.86 -2.82 -1.90
N ALA A 19 14.45 -3.11 -0.66
CA ALA A 19 14.91 -2.39 0.53
C ALA A 19 16.44 -2.36 0.71
N PRO A 20 17.21 -3.46 0.55
CA PRO A 20 18.66 -3.40 0.70
C PRO A 20 19.31 -2.52 -0.37
N GLY A 21 18.76 -2.46 -1.58
CA GLY A 21 19.23 -1.56 -2.64
C GLY A 21 19.09 -0.08 -2.24
N LEU A 22 17.94 0.30 -1.70
CA LEU A 22 17.65 1.65 -1.22
C LEU A 22 18.49 2.03 0.01
N ILE A 23 18.69 1.09 0.94
CA ILE A 23 19.53 1.28 2.14
C ILE A 23 20.99 1.48 1.74
N ARG A 24 21.53 0.63 0.85
CA ARG A 24 22.92 0.73 0.35
C ARG A 24 23.19 2.07 -0.34
N ARG A 25 22.20 2.62 -1.05
CA ARG A 25 22.29 3.93 -1.73
C ARG A 25 22.03 5.12 -0.80
N LYS A 26 21.85 4.89 0.51
CA LYS A 26 21.50 5.90 1.54
C LYS A 26 20.24 6.73 1.19
N ARG A 27 19.35 6.19 0.35
CA ARG A 27 18.10 6.84 -0.10
C ARG A 27 16.99 6.69 0.94
N LYS A 28 17.20 7.23 2.15
CA LYS A 28 16.26 7.06 3.28
C LYS A 28 14.84 7.58 2.99
N ARG A 29 14.72 8.68 2.23
CA ARG A 29 13.42 9.26 1.85
C ARG A 29 12.65 8.36 0.89
N GLU A 30 13.33 7.82 -0.13
CA GLU A 30 12.71 6.87 -1.09
C GLU A 30 12.31 5.57 -0.37
N LEU A 31 13.15 5.08 0.55
CA LEU A 31 12.82 3.91 1.37
C LEU A 31 11.57 4.15 2.22
N ALA A 32 11.46 5.32 2.85
CA ALA A 32 10.28 5.66 3.65
C ALA A 32 9.01 5.68 2.79
N VAL A 33 9.06 6.32 1.62
CA VAL A 33 7.94 6.35 0.66
C VAL A 33 7.57 4.94 0.21
N PHE A 34 8.56 4.13 -0.18
CA PHE A 34 8.36 2.73 -0.58
C PHE A 34 7.66 1.92 0.51
N VAL A 35 8.14 1.99 1.75
CA VAL A 35 7.53 1.26 2.88
C VAL A 35 6.11 1.71 3.14
N VAL A 36 5.85 3.03 3.13
CA VAL A 36 4.50 3.57 3.33
C VAL A 36 3.54 3.05 2.25
N PHE A 37 3.94 3.09 0.99
CA PHE A 37 3.09 2.58 -0.11
C PHE A 37 2.90 1.07 -0.04
N LEU A 38 3.95 0.30 0.26
CA LEU A 38 3.88 -1.15 0.38
C LEU A 38 2.92 -1.57 1.51
N LEU A 39 3.02 -0.91 2.68
CA LEU A 39 2.13 -1.14 3.81
C LEU A 39 0.70 -0.71 3.50
N ALA A 40 0.51 0.46 2.87
CA ALA A 40 -0.81 0.95 2.49
C ALA A 40 -1.52 -0.02 1.53
N ALA A 41 -0.82 -0.48 0.48
CA ALA A 41 -1.37 -1.45 -0.48
C ALA A 41 -1.72 -2.78 0.21
N THR A 42 -0.83 -3.29 1.06
CA THR A 42 -1.04 -4.54 1.80
C THR A 42 -2.21 -4.43 2.78
N ALA A 43 -2.33 -3.30 3.48
CA ALA A 43 -3.41 -3.04 4.43
C ALA A 43 -4.76 -2.87 3.73
N LEU A 44 -4.81 -2.13 2.62
CA LEU A 44 -6.03 -1.99 1.80
C LEU A 44 -6.50 -3.34 1.25
N TYR A 45 -5.56 -4.15 0.74
CA TYR A 45 -5.88 -5.50 0.30
C TYR A 45 -6.37 -6.37 1.47
N GLY A 46 -5.71 -6.28 2.64
CA GLY A 46 -6.14 -6.98 3.85
C GLY A 46 -7.55 -6.58 4.28
N ALA A 47 -7.87 -5.29 4.26
CA ALA A 47 -9.21 -4.80 4.54
C ALA A 47 -10.25 -5.38 3.56
N LEU A 48 -9.96 -5.39 2.26
CA LEU A 48 -10.82 -6.04 1.26
C LEU A 48 -10.99 -7.54 1.51
N ALA A 49 -9.90 -8.24 1.86
CA ALA A 49 -9.92 -9.67 2.13
C ALA A 49 -10.69 -10.02 3.42
N LEU A 50 -10.80 -9.08 4.36
CA LEU A 50 -11.63 -9.15 5.56
C LEU A 50 -13.07 -8.66 5.31
N GLU A 51 -13.46 -8.49 4.04
CA GLU A 51 -14.78 -8.00 3.62
C GLU A 51 -15.14 -6.62 4.19
N VAL A 52 -14.14 -5.84 4.60
CA VAL A 52 -14.34 -4.45 5.01
C VAL A 52 -14.75 -3.65 3.78
N LYS A 53 -15.89 -2.96 3.88
CA LYS A 53 -16.37 -2.06 2.82
C LYS A 53 -15.44 -0.85 2.75
N LEU A 54 -14.48 -0.90 1.83
CA LEU A 54 -13.68 0.27 1.50
C LEU A 54 -14.57 1.32 0.79
N PRO A 55 -14.40 2.61 1.13
CA PRO A 55 -15.11 3.67 0.44
C PRO A 55 -14.77 3.64 -1.05
N ASN A 56 -15.78 3.82 -1.89
CA ASN A 56 -15.59 3.90 -3.34
C ASN A 56 -14.59 5.04 -3.65
N PRO A 57 -13.53 4.81 -4.45
CA PRO A 57 -12.57 5.85 -4.82
C PRO A 57 -13.22 7.09 -5.44
N PHE A 58 -14.34 6.95 -6.15
CA PHE A 58 -15.10 8.10 -6.67
C PHE A 58 -15.69 8.99 -5.57
N MET A 59 -15.95 8.46 -4.38
CA MET A 59 -16.36 9.27 -3.21
C MET A 59 -15.22 10.16 -2.73
N ILE A 60 -13.99 9.66 -2.74
CA ILE A 60 -12.81 10.44 -2.37
C ILE A 60 -12.59 11.56 -3.39
N ILE A 61 -12.70 11.24 -4.68
CA ILE A 61 -12.60 12.24 -5.77
C ILE A 61 -13.69 13.31 -5.60
N LYS A 62 -14.94 12.91 -5.33
CA LYS A 62 -16.04 13.83 -5.08
C LYS A 62 -15.82 14.69 -3.84
N LEU A 63 -15.17 14.18 -2.79
CA LEU A 63 -14.85 14.97 -1.60
C LEU A 63 -13.77 16.02 -1.88
N VAL A 64 -12.74 15.66 -2.65
CA VAL A 64 -11.63 16.57 -2.98
C VAL A 64 -12.04 17.62 -4.01
N TYR A 65 -12.82 17.24 -5.03
CA TYR A 65 -13.18 18.13 -6.15
C TYR A 65 -14.62 18.66 -6.11
N GLY A 66 -15.52 18.01 -5.37
CA GLY A 66 -16.95 18.37 -5.28
C GLY A 66 -17.34 19.22 -4.08
N GLY A 67 -16.38 19.60 -3.22
CA GLY A 67 -16.59 20.53 -2.10
C GLY A 67 -16.52 22.02 -2.47
N GLY A 68 -16.40 22.36 -3.76
CA GLY A 68 -16.45 23.73 -4.26
C GLY A 68 -17.82 24.05 -4.86
N ALA A 69 -18.79 24.37 -4.03
CA ALA A 69 -20.03 25.08 -4.38
C ALA A 69 -20.35 26.07 -3.24
#